data_AF-A0A447X1Y0-F1
#
_entry.id   AF-A0A447X1Y0-F1
#
_cell.length_a   1.000
_cell.length_b   1.000
_cell.length_c   1.000
_cell.angle_alpha   90.00
_cell.angle_beta   90.00
_cell.angle_gamma   90.00
#
_symmetry.space_group_name_H-M   'P 1'
#
loop_
_entity.id
_entity.type
_entity.pdbx_description
1 polymer ?
#
loop_
_entity_poly.entity_id
_entity_poly.type
_entity_poly.pdbx_seq_one_letter_code
_entity_poly.pdbx_strand_id
1 'polypeptide(L)'
;MHNQAPIQRRKSTRIYVGNVPIGDGAPIAVQSMTNTRTTDVEATVNQIKALERVGADIVRVSVPTMDAAEAFKLIKQRVNVPLVADIHFDYRIALKVAEYGVDCLRINPGNIGKKSVFAWWLTVRAIKTFRSVLALTPDRWKKICKKVWRTDAAGVAGIRHASC
;
A
#
# COMPACT_ATOMS: atom_id res chain seq x y z
N MET A 1 -22.98 9.99 -25.23
CA MET A 1 -23.87 10.09 -24.05
C MET A 1 -23.41 9.06 -23.03
N HIS A 2 -22.72 9.46 -21.96
CA HIS A 2 -22.38 8.52 -20.89
C HIS A 2 -23.62 8.30 -20.04
N ASN A 3 -24.15 7.09 -20.16
CA ASN A 3 -25.25 6.56 -19.37
C ASN A 3 -24.91 6.78 -17.88
N GLN A 4 -25.68 7.62 -17.18
CA GLN A 4 -25.47 7.80 -15.74
C GLN A 4 -25.74 6.45 -15.08
N ALA A 5 -24.71 5.85 -14.50
CA ALA A 5 -24.84 4.54 -13.90
C ALA A 5 -25.86 4.61 -12.74
N PRO A 6 -26.82 3.68 -12.65
CA PRO A 6 -27.87 3.66 -11.62
C PRO A 6 -27.35 3.33 -10.21
N ILE A 7 -26.02 3.32 -10.02
CA ILE A 7 -25.36 2.90 -8.79
C ILE A 7 -24.88 4.15 -8.03
N GLN A 8 -25.55 4.44 -6.91
CA GLN A 8 -25.10 5.47 -5.98
C GLN A 8 -23.86 4.97 -5.22
N ARG A 9 -22.69 5.53 -5.54
CA ARG A 9 -21.43 5.18 -4.87
C ARG A 9 -21.39 5.74 -3.44
N ARG A 10 -20.79 4.98 -2.52
CA ARG A 10 -20.55 5.42 -1.14
C ARG A 10 -19.72 6.71 -1.13
N LYS A 11 -20.16 7.73 -0.39
CA LYS A 11 -19.35 8.93 -0.11
C LYS A 11 -18.07 8.54 0.62
N SER A 12 -16.92 8.96 0.10
CA SER A 12 -15.62 8.69 0.69
C SER A 12 -14.70 9.88 0.50
N THR A 13 -13.70 10.03 1.37
CA THR A 13 -12.63 11.00 1.18
C THR A 13 -11.73 10.57 0.02
N ARG A 14 -11.19 11.53 -0.73
CA ARG A 14 -10.20 11.29 -1.77
C ARG A 14 -8.83 11.00 -1.16
N ILE A 15 -8.16 9.99 -1.69
CA ILE A 15 -6.72 9.73 -1.51
C ILE A 15 -6.06 9.52 -2.88
N TYR A 16 -4.73 9.51 -2.92
CA TYR A 16 -3.96 9.20 -4.12
C TYR A 16 -3.01 8.05 -3.85
N VAL A 17 -2.94 7.07 -4.75
CA VAL A 17 -1.87 6.06 -4.77
C VAL A 17 -0.96 6.41 -5.94
N GLY A 18 0.20 6.99 -5.65
CA GLY A 18 0.99 7.66 -6.68
C GLY A 18 0.17 8.78 -7.30
N ASN A 19 -0.06 8.73 -8.61
CA ASN A 19 -0.91 9.65 -9.36
C ASN A 19 -2.37 9.19 -9.50
N VAL A 20 -2.76 8.02 -8.98
CA VAL A 20 -4.11 7.44 -9.17
C VAL A 20 -5.07 7.89 -8.06
N PRO A 21 -6.16 8.64 -8.38
CA PRO A 21 -7.13 9.07 -7.38
C PRO A 21 -8.08 7.95 -6.97
N ILE A 22 -8.26 7.74 -5.67
CA ILE A 22 -9.19 6.76 -5.10
C ILE A 22 -10.25 7.48 -4.26
N GLY A 23 -11.52 7.17 -4.54
CA GLY A 23 -12.67 7.68 -3.78
C GLY A 23 -13.17 9.06 -4.24
N ASP A 24 -14.19 9.56 -3.53
CA ASP A 24 -14.79 10.89 -3.75
C ASP A 24 -15.33 11.10 -5.19
N GLY A 25 -15.82 10.04 -5.82
CA GLY A 25 -16.29 10.07 -7.20
C GLY A 25 -15.22 9.88 -8.28
N ALA A 26 -13.95 9.66 -7.91
CA ALA A 26 -12.91 9.26 -8.88
C ALA A 26 -13.26 7.93 -9.55
N PRO A 27 -12.88 7.66 -10.81
CA PRO A 27 -13.11 6.37 -11.47
C PRO A 27 -12.70 5.18 -10.59
N ILE A 28 -13.38 4.03 -10.76
CA ILE A 28 -13.02 2.82 -10.00
C ILE A 28 -11.70 2.30 -10.57
N ALA A 29 -10.61 2.46 -9.81
CA ALA A 29 -9.30 1.96 -10.20
C ALA A 29 -9.24 0.42 -10.12
N VAL A 30 -8.61 -0.18 -11.12
CA VAL A 30 -8.33 -1.62 -11.21
C VAL A 30 -6.98 -1.90 -10.56
N GLN A 31 -6.98 -2.73 -9.52
CA GLN A 31 -5.76 -3.17 -8.84
C GLN A 31 -5.50 -4.66 -9.12
N SER A 32 -4.25 -5.00 -9.41
CA SER A 32 -3.78 -6.40 -9.50
C SER A 32 -2.61 -6.67 -8.56
N MET A 33 -2.14 -7.92 -8.49
CA MET A 33 -1.01 -8.33 -7.66
C MET A 33 -0.10 -9.29 -8.43
N THR A 34 1.21 -9.11 -8.28
CA THR A 34 2.20 -10.03 -8.84
C THR A 34 2.19 -11.37 -8.09
N ASN A 35 2.56 -12.45 -8.78
CA ASN A 35 2.77 -13.78 -8.19
C ASN A 35 4.21 -14.31 -8.38
N THR A 36 5.10 -13.51 -9.00
CA THR A 36 6.53 -13.78 -9.08
C THR A 36 7.20 -13.65 -7.71
N ARG A 37 8.38 -14.25 -7.56
CA ARG A 37 9.24 -13.98 -6.40
C ARG A 37 9.81 -12.57 -6.58
N THR A 38 9.53 -11.66 -5.66
CA THR A 38 9.99 -10.25 -5.74
C THR A 38 11.50 -10.11 -5.89
N THR A 39 12.28 -11.06 -5.36
CA THR A 39 13.73 -11.11 -5.54
C THR A 39 14.17 -11.36 -6.98
N ASP A 40 13.30 -11.93 -7.82
CA ASP A 40 13.47 -11.99 -9.27
C ASP A 40 12.93 -10.69 -9.89
N VAL A 41 13.83 -9.70 -9.99
CA VAL A 41 13.52 -8.35 -10.47
C VAL A 41 13.00 -8.38 -11.91
N GLU A 42 13.63 -9.14 -12.80
CA GLU A 42 13.24 -9.18 -14.22
C GLU A 42 11.86 -9.80 -14.40
N ALA A 43 11.61 -10.96 -13.78
CA ALA A 43 10.30 -11.60 -13.86
C ALA A 43 9.20 -10.69 -13.31
N THR A 44 9.47 -10.02 -12.19
CA THR A 44 8.50 -9.13 -11.53
C THR A 44 8.23 -7.88 -12.36
N VAL A 45 9.26 -7.23 -12.92
CA VAL A 45 9.09 -6.08 -13.83
C VAL A 45 8.30 -6.47 -15.08
N ASN A 46 8.60 -7.63 -15.68
CA ASN A 46 7.89 -8.11 -16.86
C ASN A 46 6.41 -8.39 -16.56
N GLN A 47 6.11 -8.98 -15.40
CA GLN A 47 4.74 -9.18 -14.96
C GLN A 47 4.02 -7.86 -14.68
N ILE A 48 4.66 -6.90 -14.01
CA ILE A 48 4.07 -5.57 -13.76
C ILE A 48 3.72 -4.88 -15.08
N LYS A 49 4.63 -4.87 -16.06
CA LYS A 49 4.37 -4.30 -17.39
C LYS A 49 3.28 -5.04 -18.15
N ALA A 50 3.15 -6.36 -17.96
CA ALA A 50 2.04 -7.12 -18.53
C ALA A 50 0.70 -6.71 -17.91
N LEU A 51 0.64 -6.53 -16.59
CA LEU A 51 -0.54 -6.06 -15.87
C LEU A 51 -0.93 -4.64 -16.27
N GLU A 52 0.05 -3.74 -16.39
CA GLU A 52 -0.16 -2.36 -16.87
C GLU A 52 -0.75 -2.35 -18.28
N ARG A 53 -0.23 -3.17 -19.20
CA ARG A 53 -0.74 -3.29 -20.58
C ARG A 53 -2.19 -3.76 -20.67
N VAL A 54 -2.67 -4.54 -19.71
CA VAL A 54 -4.07 -5.00 -19.67
C VAL A 54 -4.99 -4.08 -18.86
N GLY A 55 -4.48 -2.93 -18.41
CA GLY A 55 -5.28 -1.89 -17.76
C GLY A 55 -5.27 -1.94 -16.23
N ALA A 56 -4.24 -2.50 -15.59
CA ALA A 56 -4.07 -2.32 -14.15
C ALA A 56 -3.61 -0.89 -13.83
N ASP A 57 -4.40 -0.15 -13.06
CA ASP A 57 -4.06 1.19 -12.58
C ASP A 57 -3.04 1.16 -11.43
N ILE A 58 -3.07 0.09 -10.62
CA ILE A 58 -2.22 -0.09 -9.45
C ILE A 58 -1.77 -1.54 -9.37
N VAL A 59 -0.49 -1.79 -9.07
CA VAL A 59 0.03 -3.15 -8.90
C VAL A 59 0.58 -3.36 -7.49
N ARG A 60 0.17 -4.46 -6.86
CA ARG A 60 0.67 -4.87 -5.55
C ARG A 60 1.80 -5.88 -5.68
N VAL A 61 2.84 -5.73 -4.87
CA VAL A 61 4.02 -6.61 -4.83
C VAL A 61 4.26 -7.06 -3.39
N SER A 62 4.47 -8.36 -3.18
CA SER A 62 4.77 -8.92 -1.86
C SER A 62 6.20 -8.57 -1.43
N VAL A 63 6.40 -8.10 -0.20
CA VAL A 63 7.74 -7.78 0.32
C VAL A 63 7.95 -8.46 1.67
N PRO A 64 8.23 -9.79 1.69
CA PRO A 64 8.29 -10.57 2.93
C PRO A 64 9.63 -10.47 3.66
N THR A 65 10.71 -10.14 2.97
CA THR A 65 12.09 -10.15 3.49
C THR A 65 12.84 -8.87 3.15
N MET A 66 14.03 -8.70 3.72
CA MET A 66 14.85 -7.53 3.43
C MET A 66 15.40 -7.54 2.00
N ASP A 67 15.81 -8.71 1.50
CA ASP A 67 16.21 -8.90 0.11
C ASP A 67 15.09 -8.56 -0.87
N ALA A 68 13.84 -8.91 -0.53
CA ALA A 68 12.68 -8.55 -1.34
C ALA A 68 12.47 -7.02 -1.40
N ALA A 69 12.84 -6.28 -0.35
CA ALA A 69 12.74 -4.82 -0.38
C ALA A 69 13.86 -4.17 -1.18
N GLU A 70 15.08 -4.74 -1.14
CA GLU A 70 16.17 -4.30 -2.01
C GLU A 70 15.82 -4.57 -3.48
N ALA A 71 15.22 -5.71 -3.77
CA ALA A 71 14.68 -5.99 -5.10
C ALA A 71 13.52 -5.04 -5.47
N PHE A 72 12.62 -4.74 -4.53
CA PHE A 72 11.53 -3.78 -4.73
C PHE A 72 12.04 -2.39 -5.15
N LYS A 73 13.15 -1.93 -4.57
CA LYS A 73 13.81 -0.67 -4.98
C LYS A 73 14.14 -0.67 -6.47
N LEU A 74 14.75 -1.75 -6.95
CA LEU A 74 15.14 -1.90 -8.36
C LEU A 74 13.91 -2.01 -9.27
N ILE A 75 12.87 -2.70 -8.82
CA ILE A 75 11.60 -2.83 -9.54
C ILE A 75 10.94 -1.44 -9.70
N LYS A 76 10.83 -0.67 -8.61
CA LYS A 76 10.18 0.66 -8.61
C LYS A 76 10.84 1.65 -9.56
N GLN A 77 12.15 1.52 -9.80
CA GLN A 77 12.87 2.36 -10.77
C GLN A 77 12.57 2.02 -12.24
N ARG A 78 11.95 0.86 -12.52
CA ARG A 78 11.77 0.31 -13.88
C ARG A 78 10.32 0.25 -14.33
N VAL A 79 9.39 0.73 -13.50
CA VAL A 79 7.94 0.68 -13.76
C VAL A 79 7.30 2.02 -13.42
N ASN A 80 6.28 2.39 -14.20
CA ASN A 80 5.58 3.67 -14.05
C ASN A 80 4.29 3.53 -13.24
N VAL A 81 3.62 2.39 -13.34
CA VAL A 81 2.40 2.10 -12.57
C VAL A 81 2.67 2.21 -11.05
N PRO A 82 1.78 2.85 -10.28
CA PRO A 82 1.90 2.90 -8.82
C PRO A 82 1.97 1.51 -8.19
N LEU A 83 2.92 1.35 -7.27
CA LEU A 83 3.19 0.11 -6.56
C LEU A 83 2.71 0.16 -5.11
N VAL A 84 1.99 -0.90 -4.72
CA VAL A 84 1.64 -1.17 -3.32
C VAL A 84 2.57 -2.24 -2.77
N ALA A 85 3.34 -1.93 -1.73
CA ALA A 85 4.11 -2.97 -1.03
C ALA A 85 3.23 -3.68 0.01
N ASP A 86 3.12 -5.01 -0.10
CA ASP A 86 2.36 -5.86 0.81
C ASP A 86 3.28 -6.48 1.86
N ILE A 87 3.12 -6.05 3.12
CA ILE A 87 4.02 -6.38 4.23
C ILE A 87 3.22 -7.01 5.36
N HIS A 88 3.62 -8.22 5.72
CA HIS A 88 2.89 -9.05 6.67
C HIS A 88 3.48 -9.00 8.08
N PHE A 89 4.80 -9.11 8.25
CA PHE A 89 5.38 -9.46 9.57
C PHE A 89 6.39 -8.46 10.13
N ASP A 90 7.19 -7.80 9.28
CA ASP A 90 8.28 -6.94 9.76
C ASP A 90 8.10 -5.48 9.34
N TYR A 91 7.79 -4.62 10.31
CA TYR A 91 7.70 -3.18 10.11
C TYR A 91 8.98 -2.52 9.59
N ARG A 92 10.16 -3.12 9.80
CA ARG A 92 11.44 -2.55 9.31
C ARG A 92 11.44 -2.53 7.79
N ILE A 93 10.84 -3.55 7.17
CA ILE A 93 10.63 -3.61 5.73
C ILE A 93 9.73 -2.45 5.29
N ALA A 94 8.66 -2.14 6.04
CA ALA A 94 7.75 -1.04 5.70
C ALA A 94 8.44 0.33 5.73
N LEU A 95 9.30 0.55 6.73
CA LEU A 95 10.13 1.75 6.79
C LEU A 95 11.10 1.82 5.60
N LYS A 96 11.70 0.70 5.23
CA LYS A 96 12.70 0.63 4.16
C LYS A 96 12.10 0.88 2.78
N VAL A 97 10.96 0.26 2.45
CA VAL A 97 10.30 0.51 1.16
C VAL A 97 9.70 1.92 1.07
N ALA A 98 9.33 2.53 2.21
CA ALA A 98 8.96 3.94 2.26
C ALA A 98 10.14 4.86 1.90
N GLU A 99 11.35 4.54 2.36
CA GLU A 99 12.58 5.24 1.94
C GLU A 99 12.88 5.06 0.45
N TYR A 100 12.40 3.98 -0.15
CA TYR A 100 12.58 3.68 -1.57
C TYR A 100 11.49 4.27 -2.48
N GLY A 101 10.54 5.03 -1.92
CA GLY A 101 9.51 5.71 -2.69
C GLY A 101 8.35 4.81 -3.11
N VAL A 102 7.94 3.87 -2.24
CA VAL A 102 6.69 3.14 -2.43
C VAL A 102 5.50 4.10 -2.51
N ASP A 103 4.56 3.86 -3.43
CA ASP A 103 3.38 4.73 -3.61
C ASP A 103 2.33 4.46 -2.53
N CYS A 104 2.23 3.21 -2.07
CA CYS A 104 1.34 2.82 -1.00
C CYS A 104 1.81 1.61 -0.20
N LEU A 105 1.52 1.60 1.09
CA LEU A 105 1.77 0.43 1.96
C LEU A 105 0.46 -0.29 2.26
N ARG A 106 0.45 -1.62 2.05
CA ARG A 106 -0.56 -2.50 2.65
C ARG A 106 0.08 -3.26 3.79
N ILE A 107 -0.47 -3.05 4.98
CA ILE A 107 0.01 -3.69 6.20
C ILE A 107 -1.14 -4.42 6.89
N ASN A 108 -0.87 -5.63 7.40
CA ASN A 108 -1.78 -6.34 8.31
C ASN A 108 -1.33 -6.16 9.77
N PRO A 109 -2.00 -5.30 10.58
CA PRO A 109 -1.57 -5.00 11.94
C PRO A 109 -1.51 -6.23 12.86
N GLY A 110 -2.34 -7.25 12.62
CA GLY A 110 -2.38 -8.47 13.44
C GLY A 110 -1.12 -9.33 13.35
N ASN A 111 -0.28 -9.14 12.32
CA ASN A 111 0.86 -9.99 12.02
C ASN A 111 2.22 -9.31 12.30
N ILE A 112 2.25 -8.02 12.65
CA ILE A 112 3.49 -7.26 12.88
C ILE A 112 3.78 -7.10 14.37
N GLY A 113 4.66 -7.97 14.91
CA GLY A 113 5.16 -7.91 16.30
C GLY A 113 5.00 -9.23 17.07
N LYS A 114 5.85 -9.47 18.08
CA LYS A 114 5.70 -10.63 18.98
C LYS A 114 4.49 -10.42 19.91
N LYS A 115 3.80 -11.52 20.23
CA LYS A 115 2.60 -11.67 21.08
C LYS A 115 2.63 -10.79 22.34
N SER A 116 2.18 -9.55 22.22
CA SER A 116 1.47 -8.85 23.29
C SER A 116 0.63 -7.74 22.68
N VAL A 117 -0.59 -7.66 23.20
CA VAL A 117 -1.58 -6.61 23.02
C VAL A 117 -2.44 -6.74 21.76
N PHE A 118 -3.60 -7.36 21.98
CA PHE A 118 -4.92 -6.77 21.83
C PHE A 118 -5.19 -6.02 20.53
N ALA A 119 -6.24 -6.43 19.84
CA ALA A 119 -6.83 -5.75 18.69
C ALA A 119 -6.77 -4.22 18.78
N TRP A 120 -5.86 -3.57 18.04
CA TRP A 120 -5.92 -2.14 17.81
C TRP A 120 -6.23 -1.86 16.35
N TRP A 121 -7.54 -1.78 16.13
CA TRP A 121 -8.21 -0.99 15.12
C TRP A 121 -7.64 0.42 15.08
N LEU A 122 -6.78 0.73 14.11
CA LEU A 122 -6.59 2.10 13.65
C LEU A 122 -6.45 2.05 12.13
N THR A 123 -7.61 2.04 11.50
CA THR A 123 -7.85 2.58 10.16
C THR A 123 -6.91 3.78 9.97
N VAL A 124 -5.99 3.71 9.00
CA VAL A 124 -5.51 4.93 8.33
C VAL A 124 -6.70 5.43 7.52
N ARG A 125 -7.68 5.93 8.26
CA ARG A 125 -8.77 6.73 7.77
C ARG A 125 -8.03 7.98 7.32
N ALA A 126 -8.29 8.43 6.10
CA ALA A 126 -7.87 9.75 5.63
C ALA A 126 -8.32 10.78 6.68
N ILE A 127 -7.46 11.09 7.65
CA ILE A 127 -7.70 12.03 8.73
C ILE A 127 -6.74 13.16 8.45
N LYS A 128 -7.33 14.30 8.08
CA LYS A 128 -6.71 15.58 7.76
C LYS A 128 -5.83 16.18 8.88
N THR A 129 -5.45 15.43 9.91
CA THR A 129 -4.62 15.95 11.01
C THR A 129 -3.76 14.85 11.64
N PHE A 130 -2.47 14.91 11.29
CA PHE A 130 -1.33 14.13 11.81
C PHE A 130 -1.29 13.98 13.35
N ARG A 131 -1.87 14.94 14.09
CA ARG A 131 -1.84 14.96 15.56
C ARG A 131 -2.68 13.86 16.22
N SER A 132 -3.83 13.50 15.65
CA SER A 132 -4.80 12.62 16.34
C SER A 132 -4.42 11.14 16.28
N VAL A 133 -3.76 10.71 15.19
CA VAL A 133 -3.34 9.31 14.97
C VAL A 133 -2.07 8.97 15.78
N LEU A 134 -1.20 9.95 15.99
CA LEU A 134 0.04 9.76 16.77
C LEU A 134 -0.23 9.55 18.26
N ALA A 135 -1.32 10.07 18.81
CA ALA A 135 -1.62 9.97 20.23
C ALA A 135 -1.97 8.53 20.67
N LEU A 136 -2.47 7.69 19.74
CA LEU A 136 -3.00 6.36 20.03
C LEU A 136 -2.13 5.21 19.48
N THR A 137 -0.95 5.52 18.94
CA THR A 137 -0.06 4.53 18.31
C THR A 137 1.16 4.24 19.19
N PRO A 138 1.57 2.96 19.38
CA PRO A 138 2.85 2.63 20.00
C PRO A 138 4.02 3.32 19.27
N ASP A 139 5.11 3.63 19.95
CA ASP A 139 6.20 4.45 19.39
C ASP A 139 6.80 3.90 18.08
N ARG A 140 6.78 2.58 17.92
CA ARG A 140 7.16 1.86 16.70
C ARG A 140 6.27 2.24 15.50
N TRP A 141 4.96 2.39 15.71
CA TRP A 141 3.98 2.80 14.70
C TRP A 141 3.98 4.30 14.45
N LYS A 142 4.22 5.12 15.49
CA LYS A 142 4.47 6.55 15.31
C LYS A 142 5.61 6.79 14.32
N LYS A 143 6.69 6.00 14.39
CA LYS A 143 7.80 6.09 13.43
C LYS A 143 7.35 5.77 12.00
N ILE A 144 6.56 4.72 11.79
CA ILE A 144 6.04 4.34 10.48
C ILE A 144 5.11 5.43 9.93
N CYS A 145 4.09 5.83 10.69
CA CYS A 145 3.15 6.86 10.25
C CYS A 145 3.87 8.20 9.97
N LYS A 146 4.83 8.60 10.83
CA LYS A 146 5.65 9.81 10.59
C LYS A 146 6.49 9.70 9.32
N LYS A 147 7.08 8.53 9.04
CA LYS A 147 7.94 8.33 7.88
C LYS A 147 7.11 8.27 6.60
N VAL A 148 6.06 7.45 6.56
CA VAL A 148 5.14 7.30 5.41
C VAL A 148 4.49 8.62 5.04
N TRP A 149 4.07 9.40 6.06
CA TRP A 149 3.50 10.73 5.84
C TRP A 149 4.52 11.76 5.33
N ARG A 150 5.82 11.59 5.62
CA ARG A 150 6.89 12.48 5.12
C ARG A 150 7.33 12.14 3.70
N THR A 151 7.02 10.95 3.20
CA THR A 151 7.39 10.50 1.86
C THR A 151 6.23 10.61 0.86
N ASP A 152 5.15 11.32 1.22
CA ASP A 152 3.90 11.46 0.46
C ASP A 152 3.28 10.14 -0.03
N ALA A 153 3.64 9.01 0.60
CA ALA A 153 3.11 7.70 0.27
C ALA A 153 1.73 7.53 0.93
N ALA A 154 0.75 7.00 0.18
CA ALA A 154 -0.55 6.70 0.76
C ALA A 154 -0.48 5.48 1.68
N GLY A 155 -0.92 5.63 2.94
CA GLY A 155 -1.17 4.48 3.80
C GLY A 155 -2.53 3.89 3.51
N VAL A 156 -2.61 2.68 2.94
CA VAL A 156 -3.87 1.92 2.85
C VAL A 156 -3.81 0.75 3.82
N ALA A 157 -4.38 0.94 5.00
CA ALA A 157 -4.60 -0.14 5.96
C ALA A 157 -5.76 -1.04 5.50
N GLY A 158 -5.42 -2.11 4.77
CA GLY A 158 -6.39 -3.13 4.38
C GLY A 158 -6.49 -4.23 5.42
N ILE A 159 -7.50 -4.15 6.30
CA ILE A 159 -7.87 -5.25 7.21
C ILE A 159 -8.58 -6.32 6.37
N ARG A 160 -7.92 -7.46 6.15
CA ARG A 160 -8.58 -8.70 5.73
C ARG A 160 -8.29 -9.77 6.78
N HIS A 161 -9.34 -10.41 7.27
CA HIS A 161 -9.28 -11.66 8.02
C HIS A 161 -8.98 -12.78 7.00
N ALA A 162 -7.77 -12.78 6.44
CA ALA A 162 -7.34 -13.79 5.48
C ALA A 162 -5.98 -14.29 5.94
N SER A 163 -6.04 -15.12 6.97
CA SER A 163 -5.03 -16.15 7.20
C SER A 163 -5.32 -17.23 6.15
N CYS A 164 -4.52 -17.28 5.10
CA CYS A 164 -4.26 -18.54 4.41
C CYS A 164 -2.89 -19.02 4.92
#